data_AF-A0A917IZ95-F1
#
_entry.id   AF-A0A917IZ95-F1
#
_cell.length_a   1.000
_cell.length_b   1.000
_cell.length_c   1.000
_cell.angle_alpha   90.00
_cell.angle_beta   90.00
_cell.angle_gamma   90.00
#
_symmetry.space_group_name_H-M   'P 1'
#
loop_
_entity.id
_entity.type
_entity.pdbx_description
1 polymer ?
#
loop_
_entity_poly.entity_id
_entity_poly.type
_entity_poly.pdbx_seq_one_letter_code
_entity_poly.pdbx_strand_id
1 'polypeptide(L)'
;MHPVVMQQLSTGVGQRKLIKLADGTQVWISPGSTLQYPQTFNREKREITITGEVFIKVAPSATHPFVIHSNGIATQTDGEADFTVQAYGNEAYAAVTMVKGNAAVAVTDTASSTVVNSSDLPADAVKQTMLQANERAIFVREELVIVKQKFASADRHMQGRVNGSYEFWGMPAVEVLKEVQRQYSEPVELRGNYYNCKYYGELKAQAPLEKFLKLFAESINAGLTKEDGVWIVNTKGCSK
;
A
#
# COMPACT_ATOMS: atom_id res chain seq x y z
N MET A 1 -24.72 1.81 -26.52
CA MET A 1 -23.85 1.31 -25.43
C MET A 1 -24.69 1.31 -24.16
N HIS A 2 -24.68 0.21 -23.39
CA HIS A 2 -25.37 0.18 -22.10
C HIS A 2 -24.52 0.94 -21.07
N PRO A 3 -25.11 1.78 -20.20
CA PRO A 3 -24.36 2.48 -19.16
C PRO A 3 -23.73 1.47 -18.20
N VAL A 4 -22.42 1.63 -17.96
CA VAL A 4 -21.69 0.82 -16.98
C VAL A 4 -22.05 1.33 -15.59
N VAL A 5 -22.80 0.53 -14.84
CA VAL A 5 -23.15 0.86 -13.44
C VAL A 5 -21.94 0.59 -12.56
N MET A 6 -21.39 1.66 -11.97
CA MET A 6 -20.26 1.59 -11.05
C MET A 6 -20.75 1.31 -9.63
N GLN A 7 -20.01 0.44 -8.94
CA GLN A 7 -20.13 0.19 -7.51
C GLN A 7 -18.93 0.79 -6.78
N GLN A 8 -19.15 1.17 -5.53
CA GLN A 8 -18.09 1.61 -4.62
C GLN A 8 -18.21 0.88 -3.29
N LEU A 9 -17.08 0.38 -2.81
CA LEU A 9 -16.95 -0.25 -1.50
C LEU A 9 -15.82 0.43 -0.73
N SER A 10 -16.10 0.76 0.53
CA SER A 10 -15.10 1.32 1.45
C SER A 10 -15.00 0.50 2.74
N THR A 11 -13.81 0.53 3.33
CA THR A 11 -13.48 -0.06 4.63
C THR A 11 -13.06 1.05 5.60
N GLY A 12 -13.58 0.99 6.83
CA GLY A 12 -13.14 1.87 7.91
C GLY A 12 -11.81 1.44 8.53
N VAL A 13 -11.42 2.14 9.60
CA VAL A 13 -10.27 1.78 10.45
C VAL A 13 -10.43 0.36 10.99
N GLY A 14 -9.37 -0.43 10.93
CA GLY A 14 -9.33 -1.84 11.35
C GLY A 14 -10.17 -2.80 10.51
N GLN A 15 -11.01 -2.31 9.60
CA GLN A 15 -11.91 -3.14 8.80
C GLN A 15 -11.22 -3.74 7.58
N ARG A 16 -11.48 -5.02 7.33
CA ARG A 16 -11.08 -5.72 6.10
C ARG A 16 -12.30 -6.33 5.44
N LYS A 17 -12.28 -6.41 4.12
CA LYS A 17 -13.33 -7.08 3.35
C LYS A 17 -12.72 -7.94 2.26
N LEU A 18 -13.32 -9.10 2.01
CA LEU A 18 -13.06 -9.91 0.82
C LEU A 18 -14.30 -9.86 -0.07
N ILE A 19 -14.11 -9.49 -1.33
CA ILE A 19 -15.16 -9.58 -2.35
C ILE A 19 -14.69 -10.38 -3.55
N LYS A 20 -15.67 -10.89 -4.30
CA LYS A 20 -15.45 -11.53 -5.60
C LYS A 20 -16.13 -10.68 -6.68
N LEU A 21 -15.37 -10.25 -7.67
CA LEU A 21 -15.86 -9.48 -8.82
C LEU A 21 -16.57 -10.39 -9.82
N ALA A 22 -17.26 -9.79 -10.80
CA ALA A 22 -18.08 -10.51 -11.78
C ALA A 22 -17.27 -11.48 -12.67
N ASP A 23 -15.98 -11.22 -12.89
CA ASP A 23 -15.06 -12.11 -13.62
C ASP A 23 -14.45 -13.22 -12.75
N GLY A 24 -14.78 -13.25 -11.46
CA GLY A 24 -14.22 -14.19 -10.49
C GLY A 24 -12.95 -13.73 -9.78
N THR A 25 -12.41 -12.55 -10.13
CA THR A 25 -11.27 -11.93 -9.43
C THR A 25 -11.62 -11.70 -7.97
N GLN A 26 -10.71 -12.05 -7.07
CA GLN A 26 -10.89 -11.86 -5.63
C GLN A 26 -10.09 -10.64 -5.17
N VAL A 27 -10.72 -9.78 -4.37
CA VAL A 27 -10.11 -8.56 -3.84
C VAL A 27 -10.26 -8.51 -2.33
N TRP A 28 -9.13 -8.52 -1.63
CA TRP A 28 -9.03 -8.22 -0.21
C TRP A 28 -8.75 -6.73 -0.04
N ILE A 29 -9.64 -6.03 0.63
CA ILE A 29 -9.58 -4.59 0.83
C ILE A 29 -9.09 -4.34 2.26
N SER A 30 -7.92 -3.69 2.37
CA SER A 30 -7.31 -3.31 3.66
C SER A 30 -8.10 -2.19 4.35
N PRO A 31 -7.83 -1.88 5.62
CA PRO A 31 -8.45 -0.75 6.31
C PRO A 31 -8.24 0.60 5.62
N GLY A 32 -9.20 1.52 5.78
CA GLY A 32 -9.10 2.88 5.25
C GLY A 32 -9.01 2.94 3.72
N SER A 33 -9.57 1.95 3.02
CA SER A 33 -9.42 1.79 1.58
C SER A 33 -10.78 1.87 0.87
N THR A 34 -10.74 2.23 -0.42
CA THR A 34 -11.89 2.33 -1.30
C THR A 34 -11.59 1.64 -2.62
N LEU A 35 -12.54 0.83 -3.06
CA LEU A 35 -12.55 0.14 -4.34
C LEU A 35 -13.76 0.60 -5.14
N GLN A 36 -13.53 1.06 -6.37
CA GLN A 36 -14.56 1.32 -7.36
C GLN A 36 -14.42 0.34 -8.51
N TYR A 37 -15.53 -0.28 -8.92
CA TYR A 37 -15.55 -1.33 -9.93
C TYR A 37 -16.92 -1.39 -10.62
N PRO A 38 -17.01 -1.83 -11.88
CA PRO A 38 -18.28 -1.98 -12.56
C PRO A 38 -19.01 -3.23 -12.07
N GLN A 39 -20.35 -3.21 -12.06
CA GLN A 39 -21.14 -4.41 -11.78
C GLN A 39 -20.85 -5.56 -12.76
N THR A 40 -20.55 -5.21 -14.01
CA THR A 40 -20.12 -6.13 -15.07
C THR A 40 -19.02 -5.46 -15.88
N PHE A 41 -17.93 -6.17 -16.15
CA PHE A 41 -16.88 -5.67 -17.03
C PHE A 41 -17.34 -5.56 -18.48
N ASN A 42 -16.72 -4.66 -19.24
CA ASN A 42 -16.96 -4.53 -20.67
C ASN A 42 -16.18 -5.61 -21.45
N ARG A 43 -16.39 -5.67 -22.77
CA ARG A 43 -15.77 -6.67 -23.67
C ARG A 43 -14.33 -6.35 -24.08
N GLU A 44 -13.77 -5.23 -23.62
CA GLU A 44 -12.41 -4.80 -24.02
C GLU A 44 -11.43 -4.95 -22.86
N LYS A 45 -11.82 -4.55 -21.65
CA LYS A 45 -10.95 -4.50 -20.47
C LYS A 45 -11.73 -4.61 -19.16
N ARG A 46 -11.03 -5.12 -18.15
CA ARG A 46 -11.52 -5.25 -16.77
C ARG A 46 -10.89 -4.14 -15.94
N GLU A 47 -11.64 -3.08 -15.68
CA GLU A 47 -11.10 -1.88 -15.02
C GLU A 47 -11.66 -1.68 -13.62
N ILE A 48 -10.77 -1.38 -12.67
CA ILE A 48 -11.11 -0.95 -11.32
C ILE A 48 -10.25 0.25 -10.91
N THR A 49 -10.74 1.00 -9.93
CA THR A 49 -10.03 2.14 -9.32
C THR A 49 -9.88 1.90 -7.83
N ILE A 50 -8.67 2.12 -7.31
CA ILE A 50 -8.31 1.87 -5.91
C ILE A 50 -7.75 3.13 -5.28
N THR A 51 -8.17 3.41 -4.06
CA THR A 51 -7.51 4.33 -3.12
C THR A 51 -7.31 3.59 -1.81
N GLY A 52 -6.11 3.65 -1.23
CA GLY A 52 -5.73 2.84 -0.08
C GLY A 52 -5.01 1.57 -0.52
N GLU A 53 -5.24 0.44 0.13
CA GLU A 53 -4.56 -0.80 -0.16
C GLU A 53 -5.52 -1.97 -0.43
N VAL A 54 -5.16 -2.77 -1.43
CA VAL A 54 -5.83 -4.03 -1.71
C VAL A 54 -4.82 -5.11 -2.08
N PHE A 55 -5.19 -6.36 -1.80
CA PHE A 55 -4.58 -7.53 -2.42
C PHE A 55 -5.57 -8.15 -3.42
N ILE A 56 -5.07 -8.53 -4.59
CA ILE A 56 -5.88 -8.97 -5.73
C ILE A 56 -5.35 -10.30 -6.22
N LYS A 57 -6.26 -11.26 -6.40
CA LYS A 57 -6.04 -12.49 -7.18
C LYS A 57 -6.87 -12.42 -8.44
N VAL A 58 -6.22 -12.09 -9.55
CA VAL A 58 -6.85 -11.86 -10.85
C VAL A 58 -7.26 -13.20 -11.46
N ALA A 59 -8.53 -13.33 -11.82
CA ALA A 59 -9.02 -14.50 -12.52
C ALA A 59 -8.37 -14.62 -13.92
N PRO A 60 -8.06 -15.85 -14.38
CA PRO A 60 -7.48 -16.05 -15.70
C PRO A 60 -8.34 -15.46 -16.82
N SER A 61 -7.74 -14.62 -17.67
CA SER A 61 -8.36 -14.15 -18.91
C SER A 61 -7.28 -13.72 -19.89
N ALA A 62 -7.17 -14.43 -21.02
CA ALA A 62 -6.16 -14.14 -22.05
C ALA A 62 -6.58 -13.02 -23.02
N THR A 63 -7.86 -12.65 -23.03
CA THR A 63 -8.44 -11.74 -24.04
C THR A 63 -8.84 -10.39 -23.48
N HIS A 64 -8.90 -10.24 -22.15
CA HIS A 64 -9.33 -9.00 -21.50
C HIS A 64 -8.32 -8.61 -20.40
N PRO A 65 -7.45 -7.62 -20.63
CA PRO A 65 -6.51 -7.15 -19.61
C PRO A 65 -7.25 -6.67 -18.36
N PHE A 66 -6.64 -6.91 -17.20
CA PHE A 66 -7.08 -6.36 -15.92
C PHE A 66 -6.26 -5.12 -15.61
N VAL A 67 -6.93 -3.97 -15.54
CA VAL A 67 -6.30 -2.65 -15.38
C VAL A 67 -6.78 -2.02 -14.08
N ILE A 68 -5.83 -1.56 -13.29
CA ILE A 68 -6.05 -0.92 -12.00
C ILE A 68 -5.53 0.50 -12.09
N HIS A 69 -6.40 1.45 -11.77
CA HIS A 69 -6.05 2.85 -11.61
C HIS A 69 -5.86 3.16 -10.12
N SER A 70 -4.70 3.68 -9.75
CA SER A 70 -4.39 3.94 -8.34
C SER A 70 -3.39 5.10 -8.18
N ASN A 71 -3.85 6.21 -7.60
CA ASN A 71 -3.04 7.35 -7.14
C ASN A 71 -1.84 7.74 -8.04
N GLY A 72 -2.09 7.99 -9.34
CA GLY A 72 -1.07 8.45 -10.29
C GLY A 72 -0.31 7.36 -11.06
N ILE A 73 -0.66 6.08 -10.84
CA ILE A 73 -0.19 4.97 -11.66
C ILE A 73 -1.34 4.12 -12.19
N ALA A 74 -1.08 3.42 -13.29
CA ALA A 74 -1.89 2.31 -13.77
C ALA A 74 -1.08 1.01 -13.69
N THR A 75 -1.74 -0.06 -13.25
CA THR A 75 -1.20 -1.43 -13.23
C THR A 75 -2.03 -2.31 -14.15
N GLN A 76 -1.39 -2.99 -15.10
CA GLN A 76 -2.06 -3.88 -16.05
C GLN A 76 -1.47 -5.30 -15.97
N THR A 77 -2.34 -6.30 -16.00
CA THR A 77 -1.95 -7.71 -16.22
C THR A 77 -2.85 -8.39 -17.25
N ASP A 78 -2.26 -9.25 -18.07
CA ASP A 78 -2.93 -9.93 -19.19
C ASP A 78 -3.26 -11.40 -18.88
N GLY A 79 -3.08 -11.83 -17.63
CA GLY A 79 -3.26 -13.23 -17.22
C GLY A 79 -3.63 -13.40 -15.75
N GLU A 80 -3.46 -14.62 -15.24
CA GLU A 80 -3.58 -14.90 -13.82
C GLU A 80 -2.42 -14.26 -13.07
N ALA A 81 -2.72 -13.46 -12.04
CA ALA A 81 -1.73 -12.75 -11.25
C ALA A 81 -2.22 -12.53 -9.83
N ASP A 82 -1.29 -12.56 -8.88
CA ASP A 82 -1.52 -12.26 -7.48
C ASP A 82 -0.60 -11.12 -7.09
N PHE A 83 -1.15 -10.01 -6.61
CA PHE A 83 -0.35 -8.84 -6.23
C PHE A 83 -1.10 -7.89 -5.30
N THR A 84 -0.33 -7.06 -4.61
CA THR A 84 -0.83 -6.00 -3.73
C THR A 84 -0.63 -4.65 -4.41
N VAL A 85 -1.62 -3.77 -4.27
CA VAL A 85 -1.52 -2.35 -4.62
C VAL A 85 -1.71 -1.55 -3.33
N GLN A 86 -0.74 -0.73 -2.97
CA GLN A 86 -0.79 0.23 -1.86
C GLN A 86 -0.70 1.65 -2.44
N ALA A 87 -1.76 2.43 -2.33
CA ALA A 87 -1.91 3.73 -2.97
C ALA A 87 -2.83 4.64 -2.13
N TYR A 88 -2.45 4.92 -0.88
CA TYR A 88 -3.17 5.84 -0.01
C TYR A 88 -2.98 7.28 -0.50
N GLY A 89 -4.07 8.04 -0.65
CA GLY A 89 -4.04 9.36 -1.31
C GLY A 89 -3.24 10.44 -0.56
N ASN A 90 -3.02 10.26 0.74
CA ASN A 90 -2.24 11.14 1.60
C ASN A 90 -0.76 10.71 1.75
N GLU A 91 -0.30 9.74 0.95
CA GLU A 91 1.08 9.28 0.97
C GLU A 91 1.88 9.84 -0.21
N ALA A 92 3.17 10.05 0.03
CA ALA A 92 4.12 10.52 -0.99
C ALA A 92 4.49 9.43 -2.00
N TYR A 93 4.07 8.18 -1.76
CA TYR A 93 4.34 7.07 -2.65
C TYR A 93 3.11 6.17 -2.85
N ALA A 94 3.14 5.42 -3.94
CA ALA A 94 2.32 4.22 -4.14
C ALA A 94 3.25 3.03 -4.40
N ALA A 95 2.76 1.80 -4.20
CA ALA A 95 3.52 0.60 -4.47
C ALA A 95 2.68 -0.52 -5.04
N VAL A 96 3.30 -1.31 -5.91
CA VAL A 96 2.75 -2.56 -6.44
C VAL A 96 3.74 -3.66 -6.13
N THR A 97 3.28 -4.72 -5.45
CA THR A 97 4.13 -5.86 -5.05
C THR A 97 3.57 -7.13 -5.67
N MET A 98 4.36 -7.77 -6.54
CA MET A 98 3.96 -8.99 -7.25
C MET A 98 4.27 -10.25 -6.43
N VAL A 99 3.26 -11.10 -6.24
CA VAL A 99 3.39 -12.42 -5.64
C VAL A 99 3.51 -13.49 -6.72
N LYS A 100 2.63 -13.45 -7.73
CA LYS A 100 2.58 -14.40 -8.86
C LYS A 100 2.22 -13.69 -10.15
N GLY A 101 2.78 -14.14 -11.27
CA GLY A 101 2.48 -13.62 -12.60
C GLY A 101 3.35 -12.42 -12.97
N ASN A 102 2.86 -11.59 -13.89
CA ASN A 102 3.53 -10.37 -14.33
C ASN A 102 2.53 -9.22 -14.42
N ALA A 103 2.99 -7.99 -14.20
CA ALA A 103 2.20 -6.79 -14.39
C ALA A 103 3.05 -5.63 -14.91
N ALA A 104 2.49 -4.88 -15.86
CA ALA A 104 3.03 -3.59 -16.27
C ALA A 104 2.56 -2.52 -15.29
N VAL A 105 3.47 -1.65 -14.83
CA VAL A 105 3.16 -0.49 -14.00
C VAL A 105 3.66 0.76 -14.72
N ALA A 106 2.78 1.74 -14.91
CA ALA A 106 3.11 2.98 -15.60
C ALA A 106 2.57 4.20 -14.84
N VAL A 107 3.33 5.28 -14.84
CA VAL A 107 2.88 6.58 -14.33
C VAL A 107 1.82 7.14 -15.27
N THR A 108 0.67 7.52 -14.72
CA THR A 108 -0.44 8.11 -15.46
C THR A 108 -0.61 9.60 -15.19
N ASP A 109 -0.11 10.09 -14.06
CA ASP A 109 -0.10 11.52 -13.77
C ASP A 109 1.14 12.17 -14.41
N THR A 110 0.93 12.84 -15.54
CA THR A 110 1.96 13.61 -16.25
C THR A 110 1.76 15.12 -16.06
N ALA A 111 0.73 15.55 -15.31
CA ALA A 111 0.32 16.94 -15.23
C ALA A 111 1.23 17.78 -14.32
N SER A 112 1.93 17.15 -13.37
CA SER A 112 2.88 17.83 -12.50
C SER A 112 4.30 17.71 -13.05
N SER A 113 4.59 18.39 -14.17
CA SER A 113 5.97 18.58 -14.64
C SER A 113 6.71 19.57 -13.73
N THR A 114 6.94 19.20 -12.48
CA THR A 114 8.04 19.80 -11.71
C THR A 114 9.32 19.37 -12.40
N VAL A 115 10.19 20.34 -12.71
CA VAL A 115 11.53 20.06 -13.25
C VAL A 115 12.32 19.40 -12.13
N VAL A 116 12.20 18.08 -12.00
CA VAL A 116 13.05 17.30 -11.11
C VAL A 116 14.43 17.28 -11.76
N ASN A 117 15.44 17.83 -11.08
CA ASN A 117 16.82 17.72 -11.57
C ASN A 117 17.18 16.23 -11.63
N SER A 118 17.51 15.74 -12.81
CA SER A 118 17.80 14.32 -13.05
C SER A 118 18.97 13.78 -12.23
N SER A 119 19.76 14.65 -11.59
CA SER A 119 20.88 14.29 -10.70
C SER A 119 20.44 13.75 -9.34
N ASP A 120 19.21 14.05 -8.89
CA ASP A 120 18.72 13.66 -7.56
C ASP A 120 17.89 12.36 -7.61
N LEU A 121 17.59 11.88 -8.82
CA LEU A 121 16.84 10.64 -9.03
C LEU A 121 17.76 9.42 -8.92
N PRO A 122 17.26 8.30 -8.35
CA PRO A 122 17.92 7.01 -8.48
C PRO A 122 18.19 6.67 -9.95
N ALA A 123 19.34 6.10 -10.25
CA ALA A 123 19.74 5.78 -11.63
C ALA A 123 18.78 4.79 -12.34
N ASP A 124 18.00 4.05 -11.57
CA ASP A 124 17.00 3.08 -12.00
C ASP A 124 15.55 3.63 -12.02
N ALA A 125 15.38 4.93 -11.81
CA ALA A 125 14.09 5.62 -11.89
C ALA A 125 13.55 5.62 -13.33
N VAL A 126 12.33 5.11 -13.51
CA VAL A 126 11.65 4.98 -14.81
C VAL A 126 10.21 5.48 -14.74
N LYS A 127 9.58 5.78 -15.89
CA LYS A 127 8.14 6.12 -15.95
C LYS A 127 7.24 4.88 -16.11
N GLN A 128 7.82 3.74 -16.46
CA GLN A 128 7.12 2.47 -16.61
C GLN A 128 8.06 1.30 -16.34
N THR A 129 7.53 0.20 -15.81
CA THR A 129 8.29 -1.03 -15.58
C THR A 129 7.40 -2.26 -15.69
N MET A 130 8.03 -3.40 -15.96
CA MET A 130 7.40 -4.71 -15.86
C MET A 130 7.83 -5.36 -14.54
N LEU A 131 6.86 -5.81 -13.75
CA LEU A 131 7.10 -6.57 -12.53
C LEU A 131 6.90 -8.05 -12.79
N GLN A 132 7.78 -8.85 -12.20
CA GLN A 132 7.65 -10.30 -12.06
C GLN A 132 7.43 -10.68 -10.59
N ALA A 133 7.16 -11.96 -10.32
CA ALA A 133 7.05 -12.47 -8.95
C ALA A 133 8.23 -12.05 -8.07
N ASN A 134 7.94 -11.66 -6.82
CA ASN A 134 8.89 -11.16 -5.84
C ASN A 134 9.59 -9.84 -6.25
N GLU A 135 8.94 -9.03 -7.08
CA GLU A 135 9.36 -7.65 -7.38
C GLU A 135 8.34 -6.64 -6.85
N ARG A 136 8.84 -5.44 -6.55
CA ARG A 136 8.04 -4.32 -6.09
C ARG A 136 8.38 -3.07 -6.91
N ALA A 137 7.36 -2.42 -7.45
CA ALA A 137 7.45 -1.05 -7.96
C ALA A 137 7.06 -0.09 -6.83
N ILE A 138 7.87 0.95 -6.61
CA ILE A 138 7.55 2.08 -5.73
C ILE A 138 7.46 3.31 -6.63
N PHE A 139 6.26 3.87 -6.73
CA PHE A 139 6.02 5.14 -7.38
C PHE A 139 6.24 6.26 -6.37
N VAL A 140 7.18 7.16 -6.64
CA VAL A 140 7.42 8.37 -5.85
C VAL A 140 6.69 9.52 -6.52
N ARG A 141 5.71 10.08 -5.82
CA ARG A 141 4.68 10.95 -6.41
C ARG A 141 5.21 12.33 -6.77
N GLU A 142 6.10 12.88 -5.96
CA GLU A 142 6.65 14.22 -6.18
C GLU A 142 7.55 14.26 -7.42
N GLU A 143 8.35 13.22 -7.61
CA GLU A 143 9.27 13.06 -8.74
C GLU A 143 8.62 12.41 -9.96
N LEU A 144 7.41 11.85 -9.78
CA LEU A 144 6.66 11.10 -10.77
C LEU A 144 7.48 9.93 -11.37
N VAL A 145 8.28 9.22 -10.56
CA VAL A 145 9.10 8.09 -11.04
C VAL A 145 8.75 6.80 -10.33
N ILE A 146 9.05 5.70 -10.99
CA ILE A 146 8.97 4.35 -10.45
C ILE A 146 10.39 3.84 -10.21
N VAL A 147 10.63 3.35 -9.01
CA VAL A 147 11.84 2.60 -8.63
C VAL A 147 11.43 1.14 -8.45
N LYS A 148 12.15 0.23 -9.11
CA LYS A 148 11.88 -1.21 -9.02
C LYS A 148 12.91 -1.88 -8.12
N GLN A 149 12.44 -2.72 -7.19
CA GLN A 149 13.31 -3.47 -6.29
C GLN A 149 12.86 -4.91 -6.11
N LYS A 150 13.77 -5.76 -5.63
CA LYS A 150 13.44 -7.12 -5.19
C LYS A 150 12.66 -7.08 -3.88
N PHE A 151 11.73 -8.03 -3.75
CA PHE A 151 10.87 -8.19 -2.59
C PHE A 151 10.60 -9.69 -2.38
N ALA A 152 11.63 -10.41 -1.91
CA ALA A 152 11.61 -11.88 -1.79
C ALA A 152 10.52 -12.43 -0.87
N SER A 153 9.98 -11.60 0.02
CA SER A 153 8.92 -11.96 0.98
C SER A 153 7.52 -11.55 0.53
N ALA A 154 7.26 -11.40 -0.78
CA ALA A 154 5.97 -10.95 -1.31
C ALA A 154 4.78 -11.78 -0.82
N ASP A 155 4.88 -13.11 -0.90
CA ASP A 155 3.84 -14.02 -0.42
C ASP A 155 3.60 -13.89 1.09
N ARG A 156 4.66 -13.89 1.90
CA ARG A 156 4.56 -13.69 3.37
C ARG A 156 3.94 -12.34 3.72
N HIS A 157 4.36 -11.28 3.03
CA HIS A 157 3.84 -9.92 3.23
C HIS A 157 2.34 -9.88 2.98
N MET A 158 1.86 -10.53 1.92
CA MET A 158 0.43 -10.65 1.62
C MET A 158 -0.31 -11.45 2.68
N GLN A 159 0.18 -12.65 3.03
CA GLN A 159 -0.48 -13.53 4.01
C GLN A 159 -0.61 -12.84 5.38
N GLY A 160 0.43 -12.11 5.78
CA GLY A 160 0.40 -11.27 6.97
C GLY A 160 -0.74 -10.25 6.90
N ARG A 161 -0.77 -9.41 5.87
CA ARG A 161 -1.77 -8.33 5.74
C ARG A 161 -3.21 -8.84 5.74
N VAL A 162 -3.48 -9.95 5.03
CA VAL A 162 -4.79 -10.60 5.01
C VAL A 162 -5.21 -11.08 6.41
N ASN A 163 -4.26 -11.56 7.21
CA ASN A 163 -4.49 -12.06 8.57
C ASN A 163 -4.29 -10.99 9.66
N GLY A 164 -4.06 -9.73 9.29
CA GLY A 164 -3.84 -8.63 10.24
C GLY A 164 -2.47 -8.65 10.96
N SER A 165 -1.47 -9.28 10.36
CA SER A 165 -0.07 -9.26 10.80
C SER A 165 0.78 -8.40 9.84
N TYR A 166 1.54 -7.46 10.39
CA TYR A 166 2.34 -6.51 9.63
C TYR A 166 3.78 -6.56 10.12
N GLU A 167 4.68 -7.08 9.29
CA GLU A 167 6.10 -7.12 9.60
C GLU A 167 6.81 -5.85 9.11
N PHE A 168 7.67 -5.30 9.96
CA PHE A 168 8.48 -4.13 9.69
C PHE A 168 9.95 -4.50 9.80
N TRP A 169 10.70 -4.20 8.74
CA TRP A 169 12.11 -4.55 8.61
C TRP A 169 12.94 -3.29 8.34
N GLY A 170 13.16 -2.49 9.38
CA GLY A 170 13.86 -1.22 9.28
C GLY A 170 13.02 -0.12 8.65
N MET A 171 11.70 -0.21 8.80
CA MET A 171 10.76 0.80 8.30
C MET A 171 10.89 2.08 9.13
N PRO A 172 10.84 3.28 8.51
CA PRO A 172 10.82 4.53 9.26
C PRO A 172 9.69 4.54 10.31
N ALA A 173 9.97 5.01 11.51
CA ALA A 173 9.04 5.02 12.64
C ALA A 173 7.71 5.70 12.31
N VAL A 174 7.76 6.80 11.54
CA VAL A 174 6.55 7.51 11.08
C VAL A 174 5.68 6.65 10.15
N GLU A 175 6.29 5.84 9.28
CA GLU A 175 5.56 4.94 8.37
C GLU A 175 4.92 3.78 9.12
N VAL A 176 5.59 3.27 10.17
CA VAL A 176 5.01 2.25 11.04
C VAL A 176 3.77 2.78 11.75
N LEU A 177 3.82 4.00 12.30
CA LEU A 177 2.66 4.59 12.95
C LEU A 177 1.52 4.93 11.99
N LYS A 178 1.80 5.20 10.71
CA LYS A 178 0.74 5.26 9.68
C LYS A 178 0.04 3.91 9.53
N GLU A 179 0.78 2.80 9.49
CA GLU A 179 0.16 1.46 9.45
C GLU A 179 -0.66 1.21 10.72
N VAL A 180 -0.16 1.58 11.90
CA VAL A 180 -0.92 1.49 13.17
C VAL A 180 -2.23 2.27 13.10
N GLN A 181 -2.20 3.51 12.61
CA GLN A 181 -3.37 4.39 12.50
C GLN A 181 -4.43 3.89 11.51
N ARG A 182 -4.08 2.96 10.61
CA ARG A 182 -5.05 2.25 9.76
C ARG A 182 -5.76 1.14 10.54
N GLN A 183 -5.11 0.58 11.55
CA GLN A 183 -5.64 -0.55 12.33
C GLN A 183 -6.46 -0.12 13.54
N TYR A 184 -6.04 0.95 14.21
CA TYR A 184 -6.64 1.41 15.47
C TYR A 184 -7.23 2.81 15.32
N SER A 185 -8.38 3.03 15.97
CA SER A 185 -9.04 4.33 15.99
C SER A 185 -8.48 5.29 17.03
N GLU A 186 -7.71 4.78 18.00
CA GLU A 186 -7.03 5.61 18.99
C GLU A 186 -5.88 6.39 18.34
N PRO A 187 -5.89 7.73 18.41
CA PRO A 187 -4.87 8.53 17.75
C PRO A 187 -3.50 8.36 18.44
N VAL A 188 -2.47 8.26 17.61
CA VAL A 188 -1.06 8.20 18.00
C VAL A 188 -0.31 9.34 17.33
N GLU A 189 0.47 10.08 18.11
CA GLU A 189 1.35 11.16 17.65
C GLU A 189 2.81 10.82 17.94
N LEU A 190 3.68 11.08 16.97
CA LEU A 190 5.13 10.95 17.11
C LEU A 190 5.76 12.34 17.21
N ARG A 191 6.40 12.63 18.34
CA ARG A 191 7.02 13.93 18.63
C ARG A 191 8.54 13.81 18.78
N GLY A 192 9.22 14.94 18.54
CA GLY A 192 10.66 15.07 18.72
C GLY A 192 11.48 14.68 17.48
N ASN A 193 12.72 14.22 17.68
CA ASN A 193 13.64 13.91 16.59
C ASN A 193 13.55 12.44 16.17
N TYR A 194 12.65 12.12 15.25
CA TYR A 194 12.39 10.73 14.81
C TYR A 194 12.84 10.44 13.37
N TYR A 195 13.42 11.39 12.65
CA TYR A 195 13.67 11.28 11.20
C TYR A 195 14.53 10.06 10.80
N ASN A 196 15.44 9.64 11.68
CA ASN A 196 16.31 8.48 11.45
C ASN A 196 15.86 7.22 12.20
N CYS A 197 14.74 7.28 12.91
CA CYS A 197 14.23 6.16 13.68
C CYS A 197 13.65 5.10 12.77
N LYS A 198 14.15 3.86 12.93
CA LYS A 198 13.68 2.69 12.21
C LYS A 198 13.12 1.68 13.20
N TYR A 199 12.09 0.96 12.79
CA TYR A 199 11.47 -0.08 13.59
C TYR A 199 11.66 -1.44 12.94
N TYR A 200 11.97 -2.42 13.79
CA TYR A 200 12.04 -3.84 13.46
C TYR A 200 11.08 -4.58 14.38
N GLY A 201 10.07 -5.23 13.83
CA GLY A 201 9.07 -5.89 14.64
C GLY A 201 7.79 -6.21 13.88
N GLU A 202 6.75 -6.55 14.62
CA GLU A 202 5.48 -6.98 14.08
C GLU A 202 4.34 -6.23 14.77
N LEU A 203 3.39 -5.75 13.98
CA LEU A 203 2.08 -5.34 14.47
C LEU A 203 1.06 -6.46 14.22
N LYS A 204 0.36 -6.87 15.29
CA LYS A 204 -0.82 -7.75 15.21
C LYS A 204 -2.06 -6.90 15.45
N ALA A 205 -2.92 -6.76 14.45
CA ALA A 205 -4.07 -5.85 14.50
C ALA A 205 -5.12 -6.22 15.56
N GLN A 206 -5.20 -7.49 15.97
CA GLN A 206 -6.08 -7.91 17.07
C GLN A 206 -5.47 -7.74 18.47
N ALA A 207 -4.19 -7.36 18.58
CA ALA A 207 -3.57 -7.13 19.89
C ALA A 207 -3.97 -5.76 20.45
N PRO A 208 -3.90 -5.53 21.77
CA PRO A 208 -4.10 -4.20 22.33
C PRO A 208 -3.05 -3.20 21.79
N LEU A 209 -3.49 -2.02 21.35
CA LEU A 209 -2.61 -0.97 20.81
C LEU A 209 -1.48 -0.62 21.77
N GLU A 210 -1.79 -0.42 23.05
CA GLU A 210 -0.81 -0.08 24.08
C GLU A 210 0.36 -1.07 24.14
N LYS A 211 0.09 -2.37 23.94
CA LYS A 211 1.13 -3.40 23.95
C LYS A 211 2.12 -3.19 22.80
N PHE A 212 1.62 -2.87 21.61
CA PHE A 212 2.47 -2.53 20.47
C PHE A 212 3.24 -1.25 20.74
N LEU A 213 2.57 -0.19 21.22
CA LEU A 213 3.19 1.12 21.44
C LEU A 213 4.30 1.08 22.50
N LYS A 214 4.17 0.27 23.55
CA LYS A 214 5.24 0.06 24.54
C LYS A 214 6.50 -0.49 23.89
N LEU A 215 6.37 -1.59 23.15
CA LEU A 215 7.49 -2.22 22.43
C LEU A 215 8.07 -1.30 21.35
N PHE A 216 7.21 -0.60 20.62
CA PHE A 216 7.61 0.38 19.63
C PHE A 216 8.44 1.50 20.27
N ALA A 217 7.93 2.15 21.32
CA ALA A 217 8.62 3.23 22.00
C ALA A 217 9.96 2.78 22.60
N GLU A 218 10.01 1.63 23.27
CA GLU A 218 11.26 1.05 23.79
C GLU A 218 12.29 0.82 22.68
N SER A 219 11.89 0.26 21.54
CA SER A 219 12.81 -0.04 20.43
C SER A 219 13.44 1.20 19.77
N ILE A 220 12.77 2.36 19.86
CA ILE A 220 13.24 3.63 19.31
C ILE A 220 13.74 4.60 20.39
N ASN A 221 13.95 4.11 21.62
CA ASN A 221 14.38 4.89 22.78
C ASN A 221 13.48 6.13 23.03
N ALA A 222 12.16 5.94 22.94
CA ALA A 222 11.13 6.97 23.15
C ALA A 222 10.39 6.76 24.48
N GLY A 223 9.86 7.85 25.01
CA GLY A 223 8.83 7.80 26.05
C GLY A 223 7.44 7.58 25.44
N LEU A 224 6.55 6.94 26.20
CA LEU A 224 5.14 6.75 25.86
C LEU A 224 4.26 7.35 26.95
N THR A 225 3.43 8.32 26.60
CA THR A 225 2.40 8.90 27.48
C THR A 225 1.03 8.86 26.80
N LYS A 226 -0.03 9.07 27.57
CA LYS A 226 -1.38 9.27 27.04
C LYS A 226 -1.95 10.58 27.57
N GLU A 227 -2.24 11.51 26.66
CA GLU A 227 -2.71 12.88 26.95
C GLU A 227 -4.03 13.08 26.20
N ASP A 228 -5.11 13.42 26.91
CA ASP A 228 -6.44 13.67 26.32
C ASP A 228 -6.94 12.57 25.35
N GLY A 229 -6.62 11.32 25.65
CA GLY A 229 -6.99 10.16 24.82
C GLY A 229 -6.05 9.90 23.64
N VAL A 230 -5.04 10.73 23.41
CA VAL A 230 -4.01 10.58 22.38
C VAL A 230 -2.77 9.90 22.97
N TRP A 231 -2.28 8.87 22.30
CA TRP A 231 -0.99 8.28 22.61
C TRP A 231 0.14 9.14 22.06
N ILE A 232 1.06 9.56 22.91
CA ILE A 232 2.21 10.37 22.53
C ILE A 232 3.47 9.52 22.64
N VAL A 233 4.13 9.30 21.50
CA VAL A 233 5.47 8.70 21.44
C VAL A 233 6.47 9.84 21.26
N ASN A 234 7.28 10.11 22.28
CA ASN A 234 8.21 11.24 22.27
C ASN A 234 9.66 10.78 22.34
N THR A 235 10.46 11.10 21.32
CA THR A 235 11.88 10.71 21.24
C THR A 235 12.81 11.91 21.09
N LYS A 236 13.97 11.84 21.75
CA LYS A 236 15.07 12.82 21.56
C LYS A 236 16.00 12.45 20.41
N GLY A 237 15.80 11.29 19.78
CA GLY A 237 16.69 10.70 18.80
C GLY A 237 16.87 9.22 19.08
N CYS A 238 16.84 8.42 18.02
CA CYS A 238 17.13 6.99 18.12
C CYS A 238 18.62 6.75 18.37
N SER A 239 18.92 5.96 19.39
CA SER A 239 20.26 5.41 19.59
C SER A 239 20.67 4.54 18.39
N LYS A 240 21.93 4.64 17.97
CA LYS A 240 22.51 3.78 16.93
C LYS A 240 22.60 2.34 17.38
#